data_AF-A0A699XFG5-F1
#
_entry.id   AF-A0A699XFG5-F1
#
_cell.length_a   1.000
_cell.length_b   1.000
_cell.length_c   1.000
_cell.angle_alpha   90.00
_cell.angle_beta   90.00
_cell.angle_gamma   90.00
#
_symmetry.space_group_name_H-M   'P 1'
#
loop_
_entity.id
_entity.type
_entity.pdbx_description
1 polymer ?
#
loop_
_entity_poly.entity_id
_entity_poly.type
_entity_poly.pdbx_seq_one_letter_code
_entity_poly.pdbx_strand_id
1 'polypeptide(L)'
;DQKWFVPIEAHGIEVMSMAFLTDDNTPMVWRGPMVSGALLQLITQTAWNDLDYLVIDMPPGTGDIQLTLAQKVPVAGAVIVTTPQ
;
A
#
# COMPACT_ATOMS: atom_id res chain seq x y z
N ASP A 1 -22.70 6.60 -2.41
CA ASP A 1 -21.50 7.46 -2.59
C ASP A 1 -20.26 6.69 -2.18
N GLN A 2 -19.42 6.27 -3.13
CA GLN A 2 -18.15 5.61 -2.79
C GLN A 2 -17.18 6.68 -2.28
N LYS A 3 -16.86 6.62 -0.98
CA LYS A 3 -15.82 7.47 -0.39
C LYS A 3 -14.46 6.90 -0.80
N TRP A 4 -13.77 7.61 -1.69
CA TRP A 4 -12.37 7.36 -2.00
C TRP A 4 -11.49 7.86 -0.86
N PHE A 5 -10.33 7.24 -0.64
CA PHE A 5 -9.30 7.80 0.23
C PHE A 5 -8.64 8.98 -0.48
N VAL A 6 -8.42 10.09 0.25
CA VAL A 6 -7.74 11.27 -0.27
C VAL A 6 -6.28 11.23 0.21
N PRO A 7 -5.30 11.11 -0.70
CA PRO A 7 -3.89 11.07 -0.29
C PRO A 7 -3.46 12.38 0.35
N ILE A 8 -2.53 12.26 1.30
CA ILE A 8 -1.88 13.42 1.88
C ILE A 8 -0.77 13.84 0.91
N GLU A 9 -0.71 15.13 0.59
CA GLU A 9 0.36 15.69 -0.22
C GLU A 9 1.44 16.32 0.66
N ALA A 10 2.69 15.93 0.46
CA ALA A 10 3.84 16.54 1.10
C ALA A 10 5.01 16.61 0.13
N HIS A 11 5.67 17.77 0.04
CA HIS A 11 6.82 17.98 -0.85
C HIS A 11 6.54 17.65 -2.34
N GLY A 12 5.29 17.79 -2.80
CA GLY A 12 4.87 17.44 -4.15
C GLY A 12 4.72 15.93 -4.40
N ILE A 13 4.65 15.12 -3.33
CA ILE A 13 4.44 13.67 -3.39
C ILE A 13 3.11 13.35 -2.72
N GLU A 14 2.27 12.58 -3.43
CA GLU A 14 1.06 11.99 -2.87
C GLU A 14 1.42 10.74 -2.06
N VAL A 15 0.94 10.66 -0.81
CA VAL A 15 1.21 9.55 0.09
C VAL A 15 -0.09 9.04 0.69
N MET A 16 -0.23 7.72 0.71
CA MET A 16 -1.30 7.02 1.40
C MET A 16 -0.73 5.90 2.27
N SER A 17 -1.23 5.77 3.49
CA SER A 17 -0.85 4.73 4.43
C SER A 17 -2.02 4.35 5.31
N MET A 18 -2.06 3.09 5.75
CA MET A 18 -3.05 2.65 6.74
C MET A 18 -2.94 3.43 8.05
N ALA A 19 -1.76 3.95 8.39
CA ALA A 19 -1.54 4.77 9.58
C ALA A 19 -2.40 6.04 9.58
N PHE A 20 -2.80 6.57 8.42
CA PHE A 20 -3.67 7.75 8.31
C PHE A 20 -5.15 7.42 8.55
N LEU A 21 -5.51 6.13 8.52
CA LEU A 21 -6.88 5.64 8.65
C LEU A 21 -7.17 5.05 10.04
N THR A 22 -6.14 4.89 10.88
CA THR A 22 -6.24 4.32 12.22
C THR A 22 -6.15 5.42 13.28
N ASP A 23 -7.00 5.34 14.31
CA ASP A 23 -6.93 6.20 15.49
C ASP A 23 -6.04 5.53 16.55
N ASP A 24 -5.10 6.26 17.14
CA ASP A 24 -4.02 5.74 18.01
C ASP A 24 -4.53 4.97 19.25
N ASN A 25 -5.81 5.14 19.59
CA ASN A 25 -6.45 4.50 20.73
C ASN A 25 -6.91 3.05 20.49
N THR A 26 -6.85 2.53 19.26
CA THR A 26 -7.33 1.16 18.98
C THR A 26 -6.22 0.31 18.35
N PRO A 27 -5.54 -0.56 19.11
CA PRO A 27 -4.60 -1.51 18.55
C PRO A 27 -5.33 -2.44 17.58
N MET A 28 -5.08 -2.29 16.28
CA MET A 28 -5.63 -3.17 15.26
C MET A 28 -4.64 -4.33 15.01
N VAL A 29 -5.08 -5.56 15.30
CA VAL A 29 -4.32 -6.77 14.92
C VAL A 29 -4.61 -7.07 13.46
N TRP A 30 -3.68 -6.68 12.59
CA TRP A 30 -3.77 -6.98 11.16
C TRP A 30 -3.32 -8.41 10.88
N ARG A 31 -4.27 -9.31 10.62
CA ARG A 31 -3.95 -10.67 10.12
C ARG A 31 -3.65 -10.62 8.62
N GLY A 32 -2.84 -11.56 8.13
CA GLY A 32 -2.37 -11.63 6.73
C GLY A 32 -3.43 -11.31 5.66
N PRO A 33 -4.62 -11.96 5.67
CA PRO A 33 -5.67 -11.68 4.68
C PRO A 33 -6.22 -10.25 4.72
N MET A 34 -6.26 -9.61 5.90
CA MET A 34 -6.67 -8.21 6.03
C MET A 34 -5.63 -7.25 5.46
N VAL A 35 -4.34 -7.55 5.64
CA VAL A 35 -3.25 -6.70 5.11
C VAL A 35 -3.28 -6.68 3.59
N SER A 36 -3.43 -7.84 2.94
CA SER A 36 -3.51 -7.91 1.47
C SER A 36 -4.73 -7.17 0.93
N GLY A 37 -5.88 -7.29 1.60
CA GLY A 37 -7.09 -6.56 1.22
C GLY A 37 -6.94 -5.04 1.39
N ALA A 38 -6.38 -4.61 2.52
CA ALA A 38 -6.12 -3.21 2.82
C ALA A 38 -5.14 -2.59 1.80
N LEU A 39 -4.03 -3.28 1.48
CA LEU A 39 -3.07 -2.82 0.49
C LEU A 39 -3.73 -2.62 -0.88
N LEU A 40 -4.55 -3.58 -1.33
CA LEU A 40 -5.29 -3.44 -2.58
C LEU A 40 -6.27 -2.27 -2.56
N GLN A 41 -6.92 -2.01 -1.42
CA GLN A 41 -7.78 -0.83 -1.26
C GLN A 41 -6.97 0.47 -1.33
N LEU A 42 -5.80 0.55 -0.70
CA LEU A 42 -4.94 1.73 -0.82
C LEU A 42 -4.51 1.99 -2.27
N ILE A 43 -4.25 0.94 -3.05
CA ILE A 43 -3.86 1.09 -4.45
C ILE A 43 -5.05 1.49 -5.33
N THR A 44 -6.20 0.83 -5.16
CA THR A 44 -7.34 0.93 -6.10
C THR A 44 -8.44 1.90 -5.67
N GLN A 45 -8.48 2.31 -4.40
CA GLN A 45 -9.53 3.17 -3.82
C GLN A 45 -8.98 4.47 -3.23
N THR A 46 -7.72 4.78 -3.51
CA THR A 46 -7.17 6.12 -3.28
C THR A 46 -7.35 6.96 -4.52
N ALA A 47 -7.80 8.20 -4.34
CA ALA A 47 -7.92 9.19 -5.41
C ALA A 47 -6.54 9.74 -5.77
N TRP A 48 -5.69 8.87 -6.31
CA TRP A 48 -4.43 9.26 -6.94
C TRP A 48 -4.73 10.20 -8.10
N ASN A 49 -3.91 11.23 -8.26
CA ASN A 49 -3.98 12.11 -9.41
C ASN A 49 -3.28 11.44 -10.63
N ASP A 50 -2.84 12.24 -11.60
CA ASP A 50 -2.17 11.75 -12.81
C ASP A 50 -0.74 11.29 -12.50
N LEU A 51 -0.61 10.05 -12.00
CA LEU A 51 0.67 9.45 -11.62
C LEU A 51 1.33 8.74 -12.79
N ASP A 52 2.58 9.11 -13.08
CA ASP A 52 3.47 8.30 -13.93
C ASP A 52 3.94 7.02 -13.22
N TYR A 53 4.17 7.12 -11.91
CA TYR A 53 4.70 6.04 -11.08
C TYR A 53 4.02 5.99 -9.71
N LEU A 54 3.67 4.79 -9.27
CA LEU A 54 3.26 4.50 -7.89
C LEU A 54 4.30 3.60 -7.24
N VAL A 55 4.95 4.10 -6.19
CA VAL A 55 5.89 3.31 -5.38
C VAL A 55 5.12 2.66 -4.23
N ILE A 56 5.31 1.35 -4.05
CA ILE A 56 4.64 0.58 -3.01
C ILE A 56 5.70 0.04 -2.04
N ASP A 57 5.64 0.47 -0.79
CA ASP A 57 6.46 -0.11 0.29
C ASP A 57 5.78 -1.38 0.80
N MET A 58 6.43 -2.52 0.57
CA MET A 58 5.87 -3.83 0.87
C MET A 58 6.33 -4.31 2.24
N PRO A 59 5.47 -5.02 3.00
CA PRO A 59 5.93 -5.70 4.21
C PRO A 59 7.03 -6.71 3.86
N PRO A 60 7.94 -7.01 4.79
CA PRO A 60 9.10 -7.84 4.52
C PRO A 60 8.72 -9.29 4.17
N GLY A 61 9.64 -9.97 3.48
CA GLY A 61 9.51 -11.39 3.12
C GLY A 61 9.00 -11.62 1.70
N THR A 62 8.59 -12.86 1.44
CA THR A 62 8.12 -13.35 0.13
C THR A 62 6.81 -14.13 0.29
N GLY A 63 5.91 -13.62 1.14
CA GLY A 63 4.64 -14.25 1.45
C GLY A 63 3.56 -14.02 0.38
N ASP A 64 2.33 -14.37 0.73
CA ASP A 64 1.19 -14.32 -0.19
C ASP A 64 0.85 -12.90 -0.66
N ILE A 65 1.23 -11.86 0.09
CA ILE A 65 0.91 -10.47 -0.26
C ILE A 65 1.70 -10.00 -1.49
N GLN A 66 2.97 -10.38 -1.60
CA GLN A 66 3.80 -10.08 -2.78
C GLN A 66 3.24 -10.77 -4.03
N LEU A 67 2.85 -12.05 -3.91
CA LEU A 67 2.25 -12.82 -5.00
C LEU A 67 0.88 -12.25 -5.41
N THR A 68 0.04 -11.95 -4.42
CA THR A 68 -1.29 -11.37 -4.66
C THR A 68 -1.19 -10.02 -5.36
N LEU A 69 -0.24 -9.18 -4.96
CA LEU A 69 0.00 -7.89 -5.59
C LEU A 69 0.44 -8.07 -7.05
N ALA A 70 1.45 -8.92 -7.29
CA ALA A 70 1.98 -9.19 -8.63
C ALA A 70 0.92 -9.78 -9.58
N GLN A 71 -0.09 -10.48 -9.04
CA GLN A 71 -1.20 -11.04 -9.82
C GLN A 71 -2.32 -10.03 -10.09
N LYS A 72 -2.56 -9.08 -9.18
CA LYS A 72 -3.72 -8.17 -9.24
C LYS A 72 -3.40 -6.78 -9.76
N VAL A 73 -2.15 -6.35 -9.66
CA VAL A 73 -1.69 -5.03 -10.06
C VAL A 73 -0.62 -5.19 -11.14
N PRO A 74 -0.70 -4.43 -12.24
CA PRO A 74 0.36 -4.44 -13.25
C PRO A 74 1.63 -3.83 -12.66
N VAL A 75 2.60 -4.69 -12.33
CA VAL A 75 3.89 -4.26 -11.77
C VAL A 75 4.88 -3.97 -12.91
N ALA A 76 5.37 -2.73 -12.98
CA ALA A 76 6.37 -2.33 -13.97
C ALA A 76 7.79 -2.84 -13.63
N GLY A 77 8.08 -3.03 -12.34
CA GLY A 77 9.36 -3.52 -11.85
C GLY A 77 9.37 -3.64 -10.33
N ALA A 78 10.45 -4.19 -9.77
CA ALA A 78 10.64 -4.36 -8.34
C ALA A 78 12.07 -4.04 -7.92
N VAL A 79 12.24 -3.50 -6.72
CA VAL A 79 13.53 -3.27 -6.07
C VAL A 79 13.63 -4.22 -4.87
N ILE A 80 14.67 -5.06 -4.84
CA ILE A 80 14.93 -6.00 -3.74
C ILE A 80 15.93 -5.36 -2.79
N VAL A 81 15.52 -5.18 -1.52
CA VAL A 81 16.38 -4.66 -0.45
C VAL A 81 16.86 -5.84 0.41
N THR A 82 18.17 -5.96 0.59
CA THR A 82 18.80 -7.01 1.40
C THR A 82 19.98 -6.44 2.20
N THR A 83 20.48 -7.21 3.16
CA THR A 83 21.70 -6.91 3.93
C THR A 83 22.78 -7.95 3.60
N PRO A 84 24.09 -7.60 3.69
CA PRO A 84 25.15 -8.60 3.60
C PRO A 84 24.99 -9.66 4.70
N GLN A 85 25.16 -10.94 4.37
CA GLN A 85 25.19 -12.04 5.34
C GLN A 85 26.59 -12.25 5.91
#